data_AF-A0A5B2YXW1-F1
#
_entry.id   AF-A0A5B2YXW1-F1
#
_cell.length_a   1.000
_cell.length_b   1.000
_cell.length_c   1.000
_cell.angle_alpha   90.00
_cell.angle_beta   90.00
_cell.angle_gamma   90.00
#
_symmetry.space_group_name_H-M   'P 1'
#
loop_
_entity.id
_entity.type
_entity.pdbx_description
1 polymer ?
#
loop_
_entity_poly.entity_id
_entity_poly.type
_entity_poly.pdbx_seq_one_letter_code
_entity_poly.pdbx_strand_id
1 'polypeptide(L)' 'MSSQHGLRLIQKDQTPKLAIVVLAIVAILSIYIVGYDQGQLFSLAQGNDAYQSMWLHEFTHDIRHAAGFPCH' A
#
# COMPACT_ATOMS: atom_id res chain seq x y z
N MET A 1 -35.89 -28.70 35.57
CA MET A 1 -34.98 -29.19 34.50
C MET A 1 -35.42 -28.56 33.19
N SER A 2 -34.90 -27.37 32.86
CA SER A 2 -35.25 -26.64 31.64
C SER A 2 -34.10 -26.81 30.65
N SER A 3 -34.36 -27.57 29.59
CA SER A 3 -33.42 -27.88 28.52
C SER A 3 -33.07 -26.61 27.75
N GLN A 4 -31.85 -26.10 27.95
CA GLN A 4 -31.24 -25.07 27.11
C GLN A 4 -30.85 -25.74 25.78
N HIS A 5 -31.84 -25.92 24.90
CA HIS A 5 -31.67 -26.54 23.60
C HIS A 5 -30.98 -25.54 22.64
N GLY A 6 -29.65 -25.55 22.69
CA GLY A 6 -28.69 -25.19 21.65
C GLY A 6 -29.13 -24.25 20.52
N LEU A 7 -29.06 -22.93 20.76
CA LEU A 7 -28.78 -22.00 19.68
C LEU A 7 -27.27 -21.97 19.44
N ARG A 8 -26.77 -22.96 18.69
CA ARG A 8 -25.43 -22.90 18.10
C ARG A 8 -25.52 -21.93 16.91
N LEU A 9 -25.47 -20.63 17.19
CA LEU A 9 -25.24 -19.62 16.16
C LEU A 9 -23.89 -19.95 15.52
N ILE A 10 -23.92 -20.56 14.33
CA ILE A 10 -22.73 -20.70 13.50
C ILE A 10 -22.44 -19.29 12.97
N GLN A 11 -21.78 -18.48 13.79
CA GLN A 11 -21.22 -17.21 13.39
C GLN A 11 -20.06 -17.52 12.45
N LYS A 12 -20.37 -17.67 11.16
CA LYS A 12 -19.37 -17.87 10.12
C LYS A 12 -18.60 -16.56 9.99
N ASP A 13 -17.32 -16.56 10.35
CA ASP A 13 -16.41 -15.44 10.12
C ASP A 13 -16.36 -15.15 8.60
N GLN A 14 -17.08 -14.11 8.17
CA GLN A 14 -17.15 -13.65 6.77
C GLN A 14 -16.04 -12.64 6.45
N THR A 15 -15.08 -12.43 7.37
CA THR A 15 -14.01 -11.47 7.15
C THR A 15 -13.14 -11.94 5.97
N PRO A 16 -13.02 -11.16 4.89
CA PRO A 16 -12.26 -11.58 3.71
C PRO A 16 -10.76 -11.40 3.97
N LYS A 17 -10.16 -12.32 4.74
CA LYS A 17 -8.74 -12.26 5.17
C LYS A 17 -7.78 -12.09 4.00
N LEU A 18 -8.04 -12.76 2.88
CA LEU A 18 -7.25 -12.61 1.66
C LEU A 18 -7.28 -11.17 1.12
N ALA A 19 -8.46 -10.55 1.08
CA ALA A 19 -8.59 -9.17 0.61
C ALA A 19 -7.83 -8.20 1.51
N ILE A 20 -7.88 -8.42 2.83
CA ILE A 20 -7.10 -7.62 3.80
C ILE A 20 -5.60 -7.74 3.54
N VAL A 21 -5.10 -8.97 3.33
CA VAL A 21 -3.67 -9.19 3.02
C VAL A 21 -3.27 -8.51 1.72
N VAL A 22 -4.07 -8.63 0.66
CA VAL A 22 -3.81 -7.96 -0.62
C VAL A 22 -3.78 -6.44 -0.45
N LEU A 23 -4.77 -5.87 0.24
CA LEU A 23 -4.82 -4.44 0.52
C LEU A 23 -3.64 -3.96 1.37
N ALA A 24 -3.19 -4.77 2.32
CA ALA A 24 -2.01 -4.45 3.12
C ALA A 24 -0.74 -4.40 2.25
N ILE A 25 -0.57 -5.35 1.33
CA ILE A 25 0.56 -5.34 0.37
C ILE A 25 0.49 -4.10 -0.53
N VAL A 26 -0.69 -3.80 -1.07
CA VAL A 26 -0.88 -2.60 -1.91
C VAL A 26 -0.53 -1.34 -1.12
N ALA A 27 -1.02 -1.21 0.12
CA ALA A 27 -0.73 -0.06 0.97
C ALA A 27 0.78 0.10 1.24
N ILE A 28 1.47 -1.00 1.56
CA ILE A 28 2.93 -0.99 1.78
C ILE A 28 3.66 -0.55 0.51
N LEU A 29 3.30 -1.09 -0.65
CA LEU A 29 3.90 -0.70 -1.94
C LEU A 29 3.62 0.77 -2.28
N SER A 30 2.40 1.26 -2.04
CA SER A 30 2.07 2.67 -2.26
C SER A 30 2.89 3.59 -1.38
N ILE A 31 3.07 3.26 -0.09
CA ILE A 31 3.93 4.03 0.82
C ILE A 31 5.38 4.01 0.32
N TYR A 32 5.87 2.87 -0.14
CA TYR A 32 7.21 2.76 -0.70
C TYR A 32 7.39 3.68 -1.92
N ILE A 33 6.50 3.57 -2.91
CA ILE A 33 6.54 4.39 -4.13
C ILE A 33 6.53 5.88 -3.81
N VAL A 34 5.65 6.31 -2.90
CA VAL A 34 5.42 7.74 -2.63
C VAL A 34 6.45 8.35 -1.69
N GLY A 35 7.03 7.54 -0.79
CA GLY A 35 7.87 8.05 0.30
C GLY A 35 9.33 7.60 0.27
N TYR A 36 9.66 6.51 -0.42
CA TYR A 36 10.97 5.85 -0.30
C TYR A 36 11.66 5.56 -1.63
N ASP A 37 10.95 5.58 -2.76
CA ASP A 37 11.59 5.38 -4.06
C ASP A 37 12.48 6.59 -4.42
N GLN A 38 13.72 6.26 -4.75
CA GLN A 38 14.84 7.10 -5.17
C GLN A 38 15.40 6.57 -6.50
N GLY A 39 14.55 5.92 -7.30
CA GLY A 39 14.93 5.27 -8.57
C GLY A 39 15.06 3.74 -8.51
N GLN A 40 14.80 3.07 -7.38
CA GLN A 40 14.91 1.62 -7.27
C GLN A 40 13.95 0.88 -8.21
N LEU A 41 12.72 1.36 -8.39
CA LEU A 41 11.77 0.70 -9.28
C LEU A 41 12.18 0.80 -10.75
N PHE A 42 12.61 2.00 -11.18
CA PHE A 42 13.00 2.21 -12.57
C PHE A 42 14.40 1.68 -12.87
N SER A 43 15.25 1.45 -11.86
CA SER A 43 16.58 0.85 -12.09
C SER A 43 16.49 -0.57 -12.66
N LEU A 44 15.37 -1.27 -12.46
CA LEU A 44 15.10 -2.58 -13.09
C LEU A 44 15.05 -2.52 -14.62
N ALA A 45 14.70 -1.36 -15.21
CA ALA A 45 14.59 -1.16 -16.65
C ALA A 45 15.64 -0.18 -17.20
N GLN A 46 16.02 0.84 -16.43
CA GLN A 46 16.90 1.93 -16.82
C GLN A 46 18.32 1.80 -16.24
N GLY A 47 18.57 0.80 -15.38
CA GLY A 47 19.87 0.60 -14.76
C GLY A 47 20.27 1.73 -13.81
N ASN A 48 21.56 2.07 -13.79
CA ASN A 48 22.12 3.01 -12.82
C ASN A 48 21.65 4.47 -13.04
N ASP A 49 21.18 4.80 -14.25
CA ASP A 49 20.69 6.13 -14.60
C ASP A 49 19.38 6.48 -13.87
N ALA A 50 18.63 5.47 -13.43
CA ALA A 50 17.39 5.67 -12.65
C ALA A 50 17.64 6.39 -11.32
N TYR A 51 18.79 6.13 -10.68
CA TYR A 51 19.15 6.76 -9.41
C TYR A 51 19.58 8.23 -9.55
N GLN A 52 19.95 8.65 -10.76
CA GLN A 52 20.29 10.05 -11.04
C GLN A 52 19.04 10.84 -11.43
N SER A 53 18.20 10.25 -12.27
CA SER A 53 17.01 10.92 -12.79
C SER A 53 15.83 10.91 -11.82
N MET A 54 15.72 9.88 -10.98
CA MET A 54 14.70 9.73 -9.93
C MET A 54 13.29 10.12 -10.39
N TRP A 55 12.91 9.74 -11.62
CA TRP A 55 11.66 10.18 -12.26
C TRP A 55 10.42 10.02 -11.39
N LEU A 56 10.30 8.90 -10.68
CA LEU A 56 9.15 8.63 -9.83
C LEU A 56 9.14 9.47 -8.54
N HIS A 57 10.32 9.78 -8.00
CA HIS A 57 10.51 10.68 -6.86
C HIS A 57 10.04 12.09 -7.23
N GLU A 58 10.59 12.65 -8.31
CA GLU A 58 10.28 14.01 -8.75
C GLU A 58 8.82 14.15 -9.17
N PHE A 59 8.27 13.15 -9.87
CA PHE A 59 6.85 13.13 -10.21
C PHE A 59 5.95 13.17 -8.96
N THR A 60 6.28 12.36 -7.95
CA THR A 60 5.49 12.32 -6.72
C THR A 60 5.68 13.57 -5.88
N HIS A 61 6.90 14.12 -5.87
CA HIS A 61 7.22 15.41 -5.28
C HIS A 61 6.36 16.53 -5.91
N ASP A 62 6.29 16.59 -7.24
CA ASP A 62 5.46 17.54 -7.98
C ASP A 62 3.97 17.39 -7.68
N ILE A 63 3.45 16.15 -7.58
CA ILE A 63 2.05 15.92 -7.17
C ILE A 63 1.77 16.46 -5.77
N ARG A 64 2.71 16.28 -4.83
CA ARG A 64 2.54 16.80 -3.45
C ARG A 64 2.51 18.33 -3.45
N HIS A 65 3.34 18.97 -4.26
CA HIS A 65 3.27 20.42 -4.50
C HIS A 65 1.94 20.84 -5.11
N ALA A 66 1.47 20.14 -6.15
CA ALA A 66 0.19 20.41 -6.80
C ALA A 66 -1.00 20.22 -5.85
N ALA A 67 -0.90 19.30 -4.89
CA ALA A 67 -1.88 19.09 -3.83
C ALA A 67 -1.74 20.09 -2.65
N GLY A 68 -0.80 21.05 -2.73
CA GLY A 68 -0.61 22.10 -1.74
C GLY A 68 0.14 21.68 -0.48
N PHE A 69 0.79 20.51 -0.49
CA PHE A 69 1.61 20.07 0.64
C PHE A 69 2.98 20.76 0.57
N PRO A 70 3.47 21.34 1.68
CA PRO A 70 4.80 21.93 1.72
C PRO A 70 5.90 20.85 1.60
N CYS A 71 7.00 21.19 0.94
CA CYS A 71 8.28 20.47 0.99
C CYS A 71 9.40 21.40 1.52
N HIS A 72 10.58 20.82 1.77
CA HIS A 72 11.76 21.53 2.25
C HIS A 72 12.48 22.34 1.17
#